data_AF-A0A382PZI0-F1
#
_entry.id   AF-A0A382PZI0-F1
#
_cell.length_a   1.000
_cell.length_b   1.000
_cell.length_c   1.000
_cell.angle_alpha   90.00
_cell.angle_beta   90.00
_cell.angle_gamma   90.00
#
_symmetry.space_group_name_H-M   'P 1'
#
loop_
_entity.id
_entity.type
_entity.pdbx_description
1 polymer ?
#
loop_
_entity_poly.entity_id
_entity_poly.type
_entity_poly.pdbx_seq_one_letter_code
_entity_poly.pdbx_strand_id
1 'polypeptide(L)'
;MEEVGELSRIMNHSFGSKYKKPEEQEQKLSEELADVLFVIICIANEQNIDLEVAFEDVMEKYHTRDSNRWAPKRISEEEVEA
;
A
#
# COMPACT_ATOMS: atom_id res chain seq x y z
N MET A 1 6.84 -13.62 -8.77
CA MET A 1 5.95 -12.54 -8.32
C MET A 1 5.96 -11.47 -9.39
N GLU A 2 4.92 -11.43 -10.20
CA GLU A 2 4.81 -10.61 -11.40
C GLU A 2 4.17 -9.26 -11.08
N GLU A 3 2.97 -9.26 -10.47
CA GLU A 3 2.22 -8.06 -10.08
C GLU A 3 3.01 -7.08 -9.18
N VAL A 4 3.79 -7.62 -8.23
CA VAL A 4 4.64 -6.77 -7.36
C VAL A 4 5.75 -6.08 -8.17
N GLY A 5 6.21 -6.71 -9.26
CA GLY A 5 7.18 -6.14 -10.19
C GLY A 5 6.60 -5.04 -11.05
N GLU A 6 5.38 -5.22 -11.56
CA GLU A 6 4.64 -4.20 -12.31
C GLU A 6 4.31 -2.99 -11.42
N LEU A 7 3.78 -3.22 -10.22
CA LEU A 7 3.56 -2.18 -9.21
C LEU A 7 4.86 -1.41 -8.89
N SER A 8 5.99 -2.12 -8.72
CA SER A 8 7.29 -1.50 -8.45
C SER A 8 7.76 -0.61 -9.59
N ARG A 9 7.47 -0.98 -10.84
CA ARG A 9 7.78 -0.20 -12.04
C ARG A 9 6.97 1.09 -12.08
N ILE A 10 5.65 1.02 -11.83
CA ILE A 10 4.79 2.21 -11.77
C ILE A 10 5.21 3.13 -10.63
N MET A 11 5.45 2.60 -9.42
CA MET A 11 5.91 3.38 -8.27
C MET A 11 7.19 4.16 -8.57
N ASN A 12 8.13 3.56 -9.30
CA ASN A 12 9.37 4.23 -9.71
C ASN A 12 9.13 5.32 -10.76
N HIS A 13 8.21 5.10 -11.71
CA HIS A 13 7.85 6.15 -12.68
C HIS A 13 7.09 7.32 -12.04
N SER A 14 6.23 7.05 -11.05
CA SER A 14 5.41 8.08 -10.40
C SER A 14 6.15 8.87 -9.33
N PHE A 15 7.08 8.24 -8.60
CA PHE A 15 7.73 8.85 -7.43
C PHE A 15 9.25 8.73 -7.40
N GLY A 16 9.84 8.03 -8.37
CA GLY A 16 11.28 7.85 -8.51
C GLY A 16 11.91 8.82 -9.51
N SER A 17 13.20 8.62 -9.78
CA SER A 17 14.01 9.48 -10.65
C SER A 17 14.00 9.07 -12.13
N LYS A 18 13.34 7.96 -12.47
CA LYS A 18 13.28 7.44 -13.85
C LYS A 18 12.02 7.91 -14.56
N TYR A 19 12.23 8.68 -15.62
CA TYR A 19 11.16 9.13 -16.51
C TYR A 19 10.56 7.98 -17.30
N LYS A 20 9.23 8.01 -17.45
CA LYS A 20 8.43 7.07 -18.23
C LYS A 20 8.85 7.13 -19.70
N LYS A 21 8.98 5.98 -20.37
CA LYS A 21 9.23 5.97 -21.82
C LYS A 21 7.94 6.36 -22.56
N PRO A 22 7.99 7.12 -23.66
CA PRO A 22 6.78 7.55 -24.39
C PRO A 22 5.95 6.39 -24.95
N GLU A 23 6.57 5.23 -25.13
CA GLU A 23 5.99 4.02 -25.72
C GLU A 23 5.32 3.10 -24.69
N GLU A 24 5.42 3.40 -23.39
CA GLU A 24 4.78 2.60 -22.35
C GLU A 24 3.29 2.86 -22.27
N GLN A 25 2.51 1.78 -22.34
CA GLN A 25 1.08 1.81 -22.14
C GLN A 25 0.74 2.45 -20.78
N GLU A 26 -0.33 3.25 -20.75
CA GLU A 26 -0.76 3.93 -19.54
C GLU A 26 -1.46 2.95 -18.60
N GLN A 27 -0.68 2.25 -17.77
CA GLN A 27 -1.19 1.50 -16.62
C GLN A 27 -1.41 2.45 -15.44
N LYS A 28 -2.51 2.28 -14.72
CA LYS A 28 -2.81 3.09 -13.53
C LYS A 28 -2.27 2.40 -12.28
N LEU A 29 -1.69 3.19 -11.38
CA LEU A 29 -1.26 2.70 -10.07
C LEU A 29 -2.39 1.96 -9.31
N SER A 30 -3.63 2.41 -9.47
CA SER A 30 -4.80 1.78 -8.86
C SER A 30 -5.09 0.36 -9.39
N GLU A 31 -4.78 0.11 -10.66
CA GLU A 31 -4.99 -1.21 -11.29
C GLU A 31 -3.96 -2.21 -10.73
N GLU A 32 -2.67 -1.85 -10.74
CA GLU A 32 -1.60 -2.69 -10.17
C GLU A 32 -1.76 -2.97 -8.67
N LEU A 33 -2.24 -1.97 -7.90
CA LEU A 33 -2.56 -2.17 -6.49
C LEU A 33 -3.70 -3.18 -6.31
N ALA A 34 -4.70 -3.15 -7.18
CA ALA A 34 -5.80 -4.10 -7.16
C ALA A 34 -5.36 -5.51 -7.56
N ASP A 35 -4.47 -5.65 -8.55
CA ASP A 35 -3.92 -6.94 -8.98
C ASP A 35 -3.07 -7.59 -7.88
N VAL A 36 -2.22 -6.81 -7.20
CA VAL A 36 -1.49 -7.29 -6.02
C VAL A 36 -2.45 -7.75 -4.91
N LEU A 37 -3.49 -6.97 -4.62
CA LEU A 37 -4.49 -7.34 -3.62
C LEU A 37 -5.23 -8.62 -4.01
N PHE A 38 -5.61 -8.76 -5.28
CA PHE A 38 -6.30 -9.93 -5.81
C PHE A 38 -5.45 -11.20 -5.66
N VAL A 39 -4.15 -11.14 -5.99
CA VAL A 39 -3.23 -12.26 -5.82
C VAL A 39 -3.09 -12.65 -4.34
N ILE A 40 -3.01 -11.67 -3.42
CA ILE A 40 -2.97 -11.94 -1.98
C ILE A 40 -4.25 -12.66 -1.53
N ILE A 41 -5.42 -12.21 -1.98
CA ILE A 41 -6.71 -12.84 -1.65
C ILE A 41 -6.75 -14.29 -2.18
N CYS A 42 -6.30 -14.52 -3.41
CA CYS A 42 -6.23 -15.86 -4.00
C CYS A 42 -5.34 -16.81 -3.15
N ILE A 43 -4.16 -16.34 -2.76
CA ILE A 43 -3.23 -17.12 -1.92
C ILE A 43 -3.87 -17.44 -0.57
N ALA A 44 -4.50 -16.47 0.09
CA ALA A 44 -5.13 -16.70 1.37
C ALA A 44 -6.27 -17.74 1.28
N ASN A 45 -7.11 -17.64 0.25
CA ASN A 45 -8.18 -18.61 -0.01
C ASN A 45 -7.62 -20.02 -0.23
N GLU A 46 -6.57 -20.17 -1.05
CA GLU A 46 -5.92 -21.46 -1.30
C GLU A 46 -5.33 -22.08 -0.02
N GLN A 47 -4.75 -21.25 0.84
CA GLN A 47 -4.13 -21.68 2.09
C GLN A 47 -5.11 -21.79 3.27
N ASN A 48 -6.41 -21.54 3.05
CA ASN A 48 -7.44 -21.48 4.10
C ASN A 48 -7.09 -20.50 5.23
N ILE A 49 -6.54 -19.34 4.88
CA ILE A 49 -6.21 -18.26 5.80
C ILE A 49 -7.38 -17.26 5.80
N ASP A 50 -7.91 -16.98 6.98
CA ASP A 50 -8.83 -15.87 7.18
C ASP A 50 -8.03 -14.55 7.19
N LEU A 51 -8.12 -13.82 6.09
CA LEU A 51 -7.42 -12.55 5.91
C LEU A 51 -7.94 -11.44 6.83
N GLU A 52 -9.22 -11.48 7.23
CA GLU A 52 -9.80 -10.47 8.10
C GLU A 52 -9.18 -10.59 9.50
N VAL A 53 -9.19 -11.80 10.07
CA VAL A 53 -8.57 -12.08 11.37
C VAL A 53 -7.06 -11.76 11.33
N ALA A 54 -6.36 -12.21 10.30
CA ALA A 54 -4.92 -11.95 10.17
C ALA A 54 -4.59 -10.46 10.06
N PHE A 55 -5.46 -9.69 9.40
CA PHE A 55 -5.31 -8.24 9.28
C PHE A 55 -5.55 -7.54 10.63
N GLU A 56 -6.60 -7.91 11.35
CA GLU A 56 -6.90 -7.40 12.69
C GLU A 56 -5.73 -7.63 13.67
N ASP A 57 -5.16 -8.84 13.69
CA ASP A 57 -4.02 -9.19 14.54
C ASP A 57 -2.78 -8.31 14.25
N VAL A 58 -2.51 -8.03 12.98
CA VAL A 58 -1.40 -7.16 12.57
C VAL A 58 -1.65 -5.70 12.98
N MET A 59 -2.88 -5.23 12.83
CA MET A 59 -3.26 -3.88 13.25
C MET A 59 -3.12 -3.71 14.76
N GLU A 60 -3.59 -4.67 15.56
CA GLU A 60 -3.43 -4.66 17.02
C GLU A 60 -1.95 -4.69 17.42
N LYS A 61 -1.12 -5.49 16.73
CA LYS A 61 0.32 -5.51 16.93
C LYS A 61 0.97 -4.15 16.63
N TYR A 62 0.51 -3.43 15.60
CA TYR A 62 0.99 -2.09 15.32
C TYR A 62 0.50 -1.10 16.39
N HIS A 63 -0.78 -1.12 16.76
CA HIS A 63 -1.31 -0.26 17.84
C HIS A 63 -0.53 -0.43 19.15
N THR A 64 -0.27 -1.67 19.56
CA THR A 64 0.46 -1.96 20.80
C THR A 64 1.94 -1.61 20.71
N ARG A 65 2.63 -1.96 19.63
CA ARG A 65 4.07 -1.66 19.43
C ARG A 65 4.33 -0.18 19.26
N ASP A 66 3.47 0.50 18.52
CA ASP A 66 3.67 1.87 18.06
C ASP A 66 2.93 2.92 18.92
N SER A 67 2.27 2.47 19.99
CA SER A 67 1.66 3.28 21.06
C SER A 67 2.58 4.37 21.63
N ASN A 68 3.90 4.19 21.58
CA ASN A 68 4.90 5.17 22.03
C ASN A 68 5.71 5.83 20.90
N ARG A 69 5.42 5.55 19.63
CA ARG A 69 6.27 5.97 18.50
C ARG A 69 5.72 7.13 17.68
N TRP A 70 4.41 7.37 17.69
CA TRP A 70 3.80 8.55 17.08
C TRP A 70 3.30 9.50 18.17
N ALA A 71 4.07 10.56 18.43
CA ALA A 71 3.48 11.74 19.05
C ALA A 71 2.43 12.28 18.06
N PRO A 72 1.18 12.52 18.48
CA PRO A 72 0.20 13.13 17.61
C PRO A 72 0.79 14.43 17.07
N LYS A 73 0.83 14.56 15.73
CA LYS A 73 1.24 15.80 15.09
C LYS A 73 0.24 16.84 15.59
N ARG A 74 0.70 17.78 16.43
CA ARG A 74 -0.12 18.93 16.83
C ARG A 74 -0.40 19.69 15.54
N ILE A 75 -1.62 19.54 15.04
CA ILE A 75 -2.13 20.42 14.00
C ILE A 75 -2.18 21.79 14.67
N SER A 76 -1.34 22.73 14.23
CA SER A 76 -1.47 24.12 14.65
C SER A 76 -2.80 24.64 14.12
N GLU A 77 -3.54 25.38 14.95
CA GLU A 77 -4.87 25.92 14.63
C GLU A 77 -4.89 26.74 13.32
N GLU A 78 -3.73 27.20 12.84
CA GLU A 78 -3.54 27.88 11.56
C GLU A 78 -3.83 27.03 10.30
N GLU A 79 -3.76 25.69 10.36
CA GLU A 79 -4.04 24.81 9.19
C GLU A 79 -5.55 24.52 9.00
N VAL A 80 -6.40 24.87 9.98
CA VAL A 80 -7.85 24.58 9.93
C VAL A 80 -8.64 25.69 9.24
N GLU A 81 -8.04 26.88 9.05
CA GLU A 81 -8.70 28.08 8.55
C GLU A 81 -8.23 28.54 7.15
N ALA A 82 -7.46 27.71 6.44
CA ALA A 82 -6.99 27.94 5.06
C ALA A 82 -7.68 26.98 4.07
#